data_AF-A0A836WS79-F1
#
_entry.id   AF-A0A836WS79-F1
#
_cell.length_a   1.000
_cell.length_b   1.000
_cell.length_c   1.000
_cell.angle_alpha   90.00
_cell.angle_beta   90.00
_cell.angle_gamma   90.00
#
_symmetry.space_group_name_H-M   'P 1'
#
loop_
_entity.id
_entity.type
_entity.pdbx_description
1 polymer ?
#
loop_
_entity_poly.entity_id
_entity_poly.type
_entity_poly.pdbx_seq_one_letter_code
_entity_poly.pdbx_strand_id
1 'polypeptide(L)' 'SAMQSAADTEENLMPYIVTAAKAFATTGEISNTFREVFGEYRPKEVF' A
#
# COMPACT_ATOMS: atom_id res chain seq x y z
N SER A 1 1.70 -8.84 -6.36
CA SER A 1 2.50 -7.94 -7.22
C SER A 1 3.78 -7.54 -6.48
N ALA A 2 4.85 -7.09 -7.16
CA ALA A 2 6.14 -6.78 -6.50
C ALA A 2 5.99 -5.80 -5.32
N MET A 3 5.04 -4.87 -5.41
CA MET A 3 4.71 -3.92 -4.33
C MET A 3 4.05 -4.58 -3.11
N GLN A 4 3.23 -5.63 -3.28
CA GLN A 4 2.67 -6.40 -2.17
C GLN A 4 3.75 -7.20 -1.44
N SER A 5 4.64 -7.84 -2.20
CA SER A 5 5.75 -8.60 -1.61
C SER A 5 6.73 -7.70 -0.86
N ALA A 6 7.01 -6.50 -1.37
CA ALA A 6 7.81 -5.52 -0.65
C ALA A 6 7.08 -5.01 0.62
N ALA A 7 5.76 -4.89 0.58
CA ALA A 7 4.93 -4.50 1.72
C ALA A 7 4.94 -5.54 2.86
N ASP A 8 5.15 -6.82 2.57
CA ASP A 8 5.35 -7.87 3.60
C ASP A 8 6.75 -7.84 4.25
N THR A 9 7.61 -6.91 3.86
CA THR A 9 9.00 -6.79 4.36
C THR A 9 9.27 -5.41 4.95
N GLU A 10 10.48 -5.19 5.49
CA GLU A 10 10.95 -3.88 5.94
C GLU A 10 11.64 -3.06 4.83
N GLU A 11 11.49 -3.47 3.56
CA GLU A 11 12.05 -2.72 2.44
C GLU A 11 11.38 -1.35 2.27
N ASN A 12 12.14 -0.38 1.77
CA ASN A 12 11.59 0.94 1.45
C ASN A 12 10.59 0.83 0.28
N LEU A 13 9.33 1.18 0.53
CA LEU A 13 8.24 1.11 -0.45
C LEU A 13 8.25 2.24 -1.49
N MET A 14 8.95 3.35 -1.22
CA MET A 14 8.94 4.53 -2.09
C MET A 14 9.32 4.27 -3.56
N PRO A 15 10.35 3.46 -3.88
CA PRO A 15 10.69 3.15 -5.27
C PRO A 15 9.55 2.46 -6.03
N TYR A 16 8.79 1.60 -5.35
CA TYR A 16 7.65 0.88 -5.94
C TYR A 16 6.46 1.82 -6.17
N ILE A 17 6.19 2.73 -5.23
CA ILE A 17 5.14 3.76 -5.36
C ILE A 17 5.45 4.69 -6.54
N VAL A 18 6.69 5.15 -6.68
CA VAL A 18 7.12 5.99 -7.80
C VAL A 18 6.99 5.24 -9.13
N THR A 19 7.29 3.95 -9.16
CA THR A 19 7.13 3.11 -10.35
C THR A 19 5.66 2.97 -10.74
N ALA A 20 4.77 2.74 -9.78
CA ALA A 20 3.33 2.66 -10.00
C ALA A 20 2.77 4.00 -10.52
N ALA A 21 3.18 5.12 -9.92
CA ALA A 21 2.77 6.45 -10.38
C ALA A 21 3.24 6.75 -11.82
N LYS A 22 4.46 6.33 -12.19
CA LYS A 22 4.97 6.42 -13.57
C LYS A 22 4.21 5.54 -14.55
N ALA A 23 3.59 4.46 -14.08
CA ALA A 23 2.70 3.60 -14.86
C ALA A 23 1.25 4.10 -14.91
N PHE A 24 1.00 5.36 -14.52
CA PHE A 24 -0.33 5.98 -14.44
C PHE A 24 -1.28 5.31 -13.45
N ALA A 25 -0.76 4.59 -12.45
CA ALA A 25 -1.58 4.13 -11.35
C ALA A 25 -2.07 5.31 -10.52
N THR A 26 -3.33 5.25 -10.12
CA THR A 26 -3.97 6.23 -9.25
C THR A 26 -3.58 6.01 -7.80
N THR A 27 -3.72 7.06 -6.99
CA THR A 27 -3.55 6.98 -5.53
C THR A 27 -4.48 5.93 -4.92
N GLY A 28 -5.68 5.75 -5.49
CA GLY A 28 -6.65 4.74 -5.04
C GLY A 28 -6.14 3.31 -5.24
N GLU A 29 -5.61 3.00 -6.42
CA GLU A 29 -5.06 1.67 -6.73
C GLU A 29 -3.85 1.33 -5.85
N ILE A 30 -2.95 2.30 -5.63
CA ILE A 30 -1.80 2.13 -4.74
C ILE A 30 -2.27 1.89 -3.31
N SER A 31 -3.22 2.70 -2.82
CA SER A 31 -3.76 2.57 -1.46
C SER A 31 -4.54 1.28 -1.25
N ASN A 32 -5.31 0.83 -2.23
CA ASN A 32 -6.04 -0.45 -2.16
C ASN A 32 -5.06 -1.62 -2.01
N THR A 33 -3.97 -1.61 -2.78
CA THR A 33 -2.94 -2.65 -2.71
C THR A 33 -2.32 -2.73 -1.30
N PHE A 34 -2.09 -1.58 -0.67
CA PHE A 34 -1.60 -1.55 0.71
C PHE A 34 -2.64 -1.98 1.75
N ARG A 35 -3.93 -1.70 1.53
CA ARG A 35 -5.00 -2.18 2.41
C ARG A 35 -5.15 -3.70 2.39
N GLU A 36 -4.84 -4.36 1.28
CA GLU A 36 -4.83 -5.83 1.21
C GLU A 36 -3.72 -6.45 2.09
N VAL A 37 -2.58 -5.77 2.24
CA VAL A 37 -1.43 -6.27 3.01
C VAL A 37 -1.46 -5.81 4.46
N PHE A 38 -1.63 -4.51 4.69
CA PHE A 38 -1.59 -3.91 6.03
C PHE A 38 -2.94 -3.86 6.72
N GLY A 39 -4.03 -4.10 5.99
CA GLY A 39 -5.38 -3.86 6.47
C GLY A 39 -5.74 -2.37 6.52
N GLU A 40 -6.85 -2.09 7.19
CA GLU A 40 -7.37 -0.74 7.38
C GLU A 40 -7.37 -0.39 8.86
N TYR A 41 -6.98 0.84 9.18
CA TYR A 41 -7.14 1.35 10.54
C TYR A 41 -8.62 1.41 10.89
N ARG A 42 -8.99 0.73 11.99
CA ARG A 42 -10.34 0.80 12.57
C ARG A 42 -10.26 1.49 13.93
N PRO A 43 -10.90 2.65 14.11
CA PRO A 43 -10.92 3.31 15.41
C PRO A 43 -11.60 2.40 16.43
N LYS A 44 -11.07 2.37 17.66
CA LYS A 44 -11.71 1.66 18.77
C LYS A 44 -12.96 2.42 19.19
N GLU A 45 -14.13 1.82 19.02
CA GLU A 45 -15.35 2.33 19.62
C GLU A 45 -15.27 2.08 21.13
N VAL A 46 -15.18 3.17 21.89
CA VAL A 46 -15.18 3.13 23.36
C VAL A 46 -16.60 3.51 23.79
N PHE A 47 -17.31 2.54 24.37
CA PHE A 47 -18.63 2.72 24.98
C PHE A 47 -18.49 3.02 26.47
#